data_AF-A0A395MHA6-F1
#
_entry.id   AF-A0A395MHA6-F1
#
_cell.length_a   1.000
_cell.length_b   1.000
_cell.length_c   1.000
_cell.angle_alpha   90.00
_cell.angle_beta   90.00
_cell.angle_gamma   90.00
#
_symmetry.space_group_name_H-M   'P 1'
#
loop_
_entity.id
_entity.type
_entity.pdbx_description
1 polymer ?
#
loop_
_entity_poly.entity_id
_entity_poly.type
_entity_poly.pdbx_seq_one_letter_code
_entity_poly.pdbx_strand_id
1 'polypeptide(L)'
;MSQPNTEPREPTEHEATQCSSEDGIAYKDLSPEQKEISDILRNMDRDPDLLGLADLGKDGVFRFLDGDRNIHYAVPLRPALIKALIDRLPYDPEVEKFWRGVDGMKVPEEQWYNPPEGILPPPLTEEERREERKLIEKNKDKINKFREDIKNGIHQERLVFIESDNKLE
;
A
#
# COMPACT_ATOMS: atom_id res chain seq x y z
N MET A 1 42.22 -36.62 -16.81
CA MET A 1 40.85 -36.08 -16.87
C MET A 1 40.48 -35.66 -15.47
N SER A 2 40.46 -34.36 -15.21
CA SER A 2 40.09 -33.79 -13.91
C SER A 2 39.08 -32.69 -14.19
N GLN A 3 37.84 -32.89 -13.74
CA GLN A 3 36.81 -31.85 -13.76
C GLN A 3 37.07 -30.88 -12.59
N PRO A 4 36.88 -29.56 -12.77
CA PRO A 4 36.91 -28.61 -11.66
C PRO A 4 35.53 -28.49 -10.99
N ASN A 5 35.58 -28.41 -9.66
CA ASN A 5 34.47 -28.15 -8.74
C ASN A 5 33.69 -26.88 -9.09
N THR A 6 32.37 -26.96 -8.95
CA THR A 6 31.46 -25.80 -8.96
C THR A 6 31.16 -25.42 -7.50
N GLU A 7 31.57 -24.22 -7.09
CA GLU A 7 31.12 -23.63 -5.82
C GLU A 7 29.67 -23.10 -5.95
N PRO A 8 28.85 -23.16 -4.88
CA PRO A 8 27.52 -22.57 -4.87
C PRO A 8 27.61 -21.05 -4.66
N ARG A 9 26.99 -20.28 -5.56
CA ARG A 9 26.83 -18.83 -5.40
C ARG A 9 25.77 -18.54 -4.33
N GLU A 10 26.15 -17.70 -3.36
CA GLU A 10 25.28 -17.15 -2.32
C GLU A 10 24.13 -16.30 -2.91
N PRO A 11 22.96 -16.26 -2.26
CA PRO A 11 21.82 -15.47 -2.70
C PRO A 11 22.08 -13.99 -2.49
N THR A 12 22.02 -13.23 -3.58
CA THR A 12 22.20 -11.78 -3.59
C THR A 12 21.05 -11.12 -2.85
N GLU A 13 21.40 -10.31 -1.85
CA GLU A 13 20.50 -9.45 -1.09
C GLU A 13 19.62 -8.64 -2.05
N HIS A 14 18.30 -8.70 -1.86
CA HIS A 14 17.37 -7.80 -2.54
C HIS A 14 17.67 -6.37 -2.10
N GLU A 15 18.45 -5.66 -2.92
CA GLU A 15 18.57 -4.21 -2.84
C GLU A 15 17.17 -3.62 -2.89
N ALA A 16 16.73 -3.08 -1.75
CA ALA A 16 15.60 -2.17 -1.70
C ALA A 16 15.88 -1.08 -2.74
N THR A 17 15.09 -1.07 -3.82
CA THR A 17 15.20 -0.04 -4.84
C THR A 17 15.06 1.30 -4.14
N GLN A 18 16.18 2.02 -4.15
CA GLN A 18 16.37 3.30 -3.51
C GLN A 18 15.50 4.30 -4.28
N CYS A 19 14.33 4.63 -3.72
CA CYS A 19 13.45 5.70 -4.21
C CYS A 19 14.30 6.98 -4.31
N SER A 20 14.61 7.44 -5.53
CA SER A 20 15.48 8.59 -5.72
C SER A 20 14.74 9.87 -5.30
N SER A 21 15.22 10.51 -4.23
CA SER A 21 14.95 11.91 -3.86
C SER A 21 15.21 12.86 -5.05
N GLU A 22 14.51 13.97 -5.26
CA GLU A 22 14.63 15.20 -4.44
C GLU A 22 13.41 16.14 -4.61
N ASP A 23 12.26 15.85 -3.99
CA ASP A 23 11.35 16.83 -3.36
C ASP A 23 9.94 16.25 -3.28
N GLY A 24 9.67 15.51 -2.20
CA GLY A 24 8.30 15.10 -1.92
C GLY A 24 7.40 16.34 -1.77
N ILE A 25 6.17 16.24 -2.24
CA ILE A 25 5.22 17.35 -2.29
C ILE A 25 4.54 17.49 -0.93
N ALA A 26 4.56 18.70 -0.36
CA ALA A 26 3.85 19.01 0.87
C ALA A 26 2.34 18.93 0.67
N TYR A 27 1.59 18.50 1.70
CA TYR A 27 0.14 18.29 1.60
C TYR A 27 -0.62 19.52 1.07
N LYS A 28 -0.21 20.73 1.48
CA LYS A 28 -0.83 21.99 1.04
C LYS A 28 -0.74 22.22 -0.48
N ASP A 29 0.32 21.70 -1.10
CA ASP A 29 0.65 21.92 -2.51
C ASP A 29 0.14 20.79 -3.43
N LEU A 30 -0.47 19.75 -2.86
CA LEU A 30 -1.08 18.65 -3.61
C LEU A 30 -2.31 19.10 -4.42
N SER A 31 -2.51 18.46 -5.57
CA SER A 31 -3.78 18.52 -6.32
C SER A 31 -4.95 18.00 -5.47
N PRO A 32 -6.20 18.35 -5.81
CA PRO A 32 -7.38 17.90 -5.05
C PRO A 32 -7.45 16.38 -4.90
N GLU A 33 -7.22 15.62 -5.97
CA GLU A 33 -7.25 14.15 -5.95
C GLU A 33 -6.13 13.57 -5.08
N GLN A 34 -4.93 14.17 -5.12
CA GLN A 34 -3.81 13.73 -4.27
C GLN A 34 -4.03 14.07 -2.79
N LYS A 35 -4.73 15.17 -2.48
CA LYS A 35 -5.17 15.46 -1.10
C LYS A 35 -6.16 14.41 -0.63
N GLU A 36 -7.17 14.12 -1.44
CA GLU A 36 -8.21 13.16 -1.11
C GLU A 36 -7.64 11.74 -0.87
N ILE A 37 -6.74 11.25 -1.74
CA ILE A 37 -6.04 9.98 -1.47
C ILE A 37 -5.22 10.06 -0.18
N SER A 38 -4.55 11.17 0.11
CA SER A 38 -3.79 11.30 1.36
C SER A 38 -4.69 11.23 2.60
N ASP A 39 -5.89 11.82 2.54
CA ASP A 39 -6.86 11.80 3.63
C ASP A 39 -7.44 10.39 3.82
N ILE A 40 -7.76 9.70 2.71
CA ILE A 40 -8.16 8.29 2.73
C ILE A 40 -7.08 7.46 3.43
N LEU A 41 -5.82 7.55 2.99
CA LEU A 41 -4.73 6.74 3.53
C LEU A 41 -4.47 7.02 5.03
N ARG A 42 -4.64 8.27 5.48
CA ARG A 42 -4.48 8.63 6.91
C ARG A 42 -5.57 8.03 7.80
N ASN A 43 -6.78 7.83 7.28
CA ASN A 43 -7.88 7.25 8.05
C ASN A 43 -7.70 5.75 8.34
N MET A 44 -6.76 5.09 7.65
CA MET A 44 -6.51 3.64 7.71
C MET A 44 -5.51 3.22 8.79
N ASP A 45 -4.90 4.16 9.52
CA ASP A 45 -3.88 3.90 10.57
C ASP A 45 -4.45 3.16 11.81
N ARG A 46 -5.51 2.35 11.64
CA ARG A 46 -6.25 1.62 12.68
C ARG A 46 -5.85 0.16 12.81
N ASP A 47 -4.67 -0.23 12.32
CA ASP A 47 -4.17 -1.60 12.47
C ASP A 47 -3.64 -1.85 13.89
N PRO A 48 -4.37 -2.60 14.74
CA PRO A 48 -3.91 -2.87 16.09
C PRO A 48 -2.74 -3.85 16.12
N ASP A 49 -2.73 -4.85 15.21
CA ASP A 49 -1.77 -5.95 15.21
C ASP A 49 -0.56 -5.74 14.29
N LEU A 50 -0.66 -4.75 13.38
CA LEU A 50 0.37 -4.36 12.41
C LEU A 50 0.65 -5.45 11.36
N LEU A 51 -0.29 -6.39 11.18
CA LEU A 51 -0.25 -7.46 10.18
C LEU A 51 -1.22 -7.20 9.01
N GLY A 52 -1.82 -6.01 8.99
CA GLY A 52 -2.81 -5.61 8.02
C GLY A 52 -2.22 -5.13 6.70
N LEU A 53 -3.10 -5.05 5.71
CA LEU A 53 -2.78 -4.71 4.33
C LEU A 53 -3.77 -3.67 3.80
N ALA A 54 -3.21 -2.61 3.22
CA ALA A 54 -3.92 -1.71 2.34
C ALA A 54 -3.97 -2.31 0.93
N ASP A 55 -5.17 -2.56 0.41
CA ASP A 55 -5.39 -3.22 -0.88
C ASP A 55 -6.34 -2.41 -1.77
N LEU A 56 -5.94 -2.16 -3.01
CA LEU A 56 -6.87 -1.67 -4.04
C LEU A 56 -7.39 -2.89 -4.81
N GLY A 57 -8.64 -3.27 -4.53
CA GLY A 57 -9.28 -4.39 -5.20
C GLY A 57 -9.48 -4.12 -6.70
N LYS A 58 -9.50 -5.18 -7.51
CA LYS A 58 -9.74 -5.10 -8.98
C LYS A 58 -11.10 -4.50 -9.35
N ASP A 59 -12.00 -4.43 -8.37
CA ASP A 59 -13.31 -3.77 -8.45
C ASP A 59 -13.24 -2.25 -8.27
N GLY A 60 -12.06 -1.69 -7.96
CA GLY A 60 -11.86 -0.26 -7.73
C GLY A 60 -12.21 0.18 -6.31
N VAL A 61 -12.47 -0.76 -5.40
CA VAL A 61 -12.72 -0.46 -3.98
C VAL A 61 -11.43 -0.66 -3.21
N PHE A 62 -11.01 0.40 -2.53
CA PHE A 62 -9.84 0.39 -1.68
C PHE A 62 -10.23 -0.10 -0.29
N ARG A 63 -9.45 -1.04 0.27
CA ARG A 63 -9.74 -1.71 1.54
C ARG A 63 -8.54 -1.73 2.45
N PHE A 64 -8.80 -1.67 3.76
CA PHE A 64 -7.84 -2.04 4.78
C PHE A 64 -8.26 -3.37 5.41
N LEU A 65 -7.36 -4.34 5.34
CA LEU A 65 -7.55 -5.73 5.74
C LEU A 65 -6.65 -6.04 6.94
N ASP A 66 -7.07 -6.91 7.86
CA ASP A 66 -6.13 -7.51 8.83
C ASP A 66 -5.37 -8.71 8.25
N GLY A 67 -4.53 -9.37 9.07
CA GLY A 67 -3.77 -10.55 8.67
C GLY A 67 -4.63 -11.75 8.25
N ASP A 68 -5.89 -11.81 8.69
CA ASP A 68 -6.88 -12.84 8.34
C ASP A 68 -7.78 -12.40 7.17
N ARG A 69 -7.57 -11.19 6.63
CA ARG A 69 -8.32 -10.54 5.55
C ARG A 69 -9.74 -10.13 5.92
N ASN A 70 -10.01 -9.90 7.20
CA ASN A 70 -11.23 -9.18 7.58
C ASN A 70 -11.10 -7.70 7.20
N ILE A 71 -12.17 -7.14 6.64
CA ILE A 71 -12.20 -5.75 6.16
C ILE A 71 -12.57 -4.82 7.31
N HIS A 72 -11.66 -3.91 7.68
CA HIS A 72 -11.88 -2.91 8.74
C HIS A 72 -12.26 -1.53 8.20
N TYR A 73 -11.90 -1.27 6.95
CA TYR A 73 -12.20 -0.03 6.25
C TYR A 73 -12.33 -0.33 4.76
N ALA A 74 -13.33 0.27 4.11
CA ALA A 74 -13.49 0.21 2.67
C ALA A 74 -14.02 1.55 2.15
N VAL A 75 -13.51 1.96 0.99
CA VAL A 75 -13.96 3.16 0.28
C VAL A 75 -13.89 2.90 -1.24
N PRO A 76 -14.96 3.17 -2.00
CA PRO A 76 -14.92 3.09 -3.44
C PRO A 76 -14.06 4.24 -3.98
N LEU A 77 -13.20 3.96 -4.94
CA LEU A 77 -12.43 5.00 -5.62
C LEU A 77 -13.01 5.27 -7.00
N ARG A 78 -13.30 6.54 -7.27
CA ARG A 78 -13.55 7.01 -8.63
C ARG A 78 -12.27 6.94 -9.48
N PRO A 79 -12.33 6.87 -10.82
CA PRO A 79 -11.15 6.65 -11.66
C PRO A 79 -10.00 7.64 -11.42
N ALA A 80 -10.32 8.91 -11.14
CA ALA A 80 -9.33 9.94 -10.84
C ALA A 80 -8.55 9.67 -9.54
N LEU A 81 -9.18 9.04 -8.54
CA LEU A 81 -8.54 8.66 -7.28
C LEU A 81 -7.70 7.39 -7.42
N ILE A 82 -8.19 6.41 -8.19
CA ILE A 82 -7.39 5.24 -8.56
C ILE A 82 -6.10 5.70 -9.23
N LYS A 83 -6.21 6.66 -10.16
CA LYS A 83 -5.04 7.26 -10.80
C LYS A 83 -4.11 7.94 -9.79
N ALA A 84 -4.64 8.83 -8.97
CA ALA A 84 -3.84 9.54 -7.96
C ALA A 84 -3.11 8.58 -6.99
N LEU A 85 -3.67 7.40 -6.71
CA LEU A 85 -3.00 6.37 -5.92
C LEU A 85 -1.88 5.68 -6.71
N ILE A 86 -2.12 5.26 -7.96
CA ILE A 86 -1.13 4.59 -8.82
C ILE A 86 0.05 5.50 -9.12
N ASP A 87 -0.19 6.81 -9.23
CA ASP A 87 0.84 7.83 -9.48
C ASP A 87 1.90 7.94 -8.40
N ARG A 88 1.63 7.37 -7.22
CA ARG A 88 2.59 7.29 -6.11
C ARG A 88 3.50 6.06 -6.20
N LEU A 89 3.27 5.19 -7.18
CA LEU A 89 4.04 3.98 -7.44
C LEU A 89 4.89 4.16 -8.69
N PRO A 90 6.00 3.40 -8.84
CA PRO A 90 6.77 3.40 -10.08
C PRO A 90 5.88 3.17 -11.30
N TYR A 91 6.10 3.94 -12.36
CA TYR A 91 5.31 3.83 -13.58
C TYR A 91 5.40 2.42 -14.17
N ASP A 92 4.24 1.82 -14.44
CA ASP A 92 4.09 0.58 -15.18
C ASP A 92 2.93 0.70 -16.19
N PRO A 93 3.21 0.63 -17.51
CA PRO A 93 2.17 0.75 -18.54
C PRO A 93 1.13 -0.37 -18.50
N GLU A 94 1.48 -1.57 -18.02
CA GLU A 94 0.54 -2.69 -17.89
C GLU A 94 -0.43 -2.43 -16.73
N VAL A 95 0.08 -1.87 -15.62
CA VAL A 95 -0.73 -1.44 -14.48
C VAL A 95 -1.69 -0.33 -14.89
N GLU A 96 -1.22 0.73 -15.56
CA GLU A 96 -2.12 1.80 -16.03
C GLU A 96 -3.20 1.29 -17.00
N LYS A 97 -2.83 0.39 -17.91
CA LYS A 97 -3.79 -0.23 -18.82
C LYS A 97 -4.82 -1.06 -18.08
N PHE A 98 -4.42 -1.80 -17.04
CA PHE A 98 -5.32 -2.62 -16.23
C PHE A 98 -6.37 -1.75 -15.52
N TRP A 99 -5.96 -0.63 -14.93
CA TRP A 99 -6.85 0.25 -14.17
C TRP A 99 -7.73 1.16 -15.03
N ARG A 100 -7.48 1.24 -16.34
CA ARG A 100 -8.28 2.04 -17.27
C ARG A 100 -9.73 1.54 -17.30
N GLY A 101 -10.66 2.44 -16.96
CA GLY A 101 -12.10 2.15 -16.97
C GLY A 101 -12.63 1.47 -15.70
N VAL A 102 -11.76 1.16 -14.73
CA VAL A 102 -12.18 0.68 -13.40
C VAL A 102 -12.78 1.86 -12.62
N ASP A 103 -13.94 1.65 -11.99
CA ASP A 103 -14.66 2.67 -11.25
C ASP A 103 -15.38 2.04 -10.06
N GLY A 104 -14.79 2.20 -8.87
CA GLY A 104 -15.32 1.67 -7.62
C GLY A 104 -16.68 2.25 -7.24
N MET A 105 -17.04 3.43 -7.76
CA MET A 105 -18.34 4.07 -7.48
C MET A 105 -19.52 3.28 -8.07
N LYS A 106 -19.25 2.36 -8.99
CA LYS A 106 -20.27 1.46 -9.58
C LYS A 106 -20.48 0.18 -8.77
N VAL A 107 -19.65 -0.06 -7.75
CA VAL A 107 -19.74 -1.25 -6.90
C VAL A 107 -20.80 -1.00 -5.81
N PRO A 108 -21.81 -1.87 -5.67
CA PRO A 108 -22.80 -1.77 -4.59
C PRO A 108 -22.14 -1.74 -3.21
N GLU A 109 -22.66 -0.92 -2.29
CA GLU A 109 -22.08 -0.72 -0.95
C GLU A 109 -21.97 -2.04 -0.17
N GLU A 110 -22.90 -2.97 -0.37
CA GLU A 110 -22.86 -4.29 0.25
C GLU A 110 -21.60 -5.08 -0.13
N GLN A 111 -21.06 -4.86 -1.33
CA GLN A 111 -19.85 -5.52 -1.82
C GLN A 111 -18.56 -4.85 -1.34
N TRP A 112 -18.63 -3.69 -0.69
CA TRP A 112 -17.43 -3.04 -0.15
C TRP A 112 -16.84 -3.86 0.99
N TYR A 113 -17.70 -4.41 1.86
CA TYR A 113 -17.32 -5.25 3.00
C TYR A 113 -17.64 -6.75 2.80
N ASN A 114 -18.25 -7.12 1.68
CA ASN A 114 -18.49 -8.50 1.29
C ASN A 114 -18.23 -8.70 -0.21
N PRO A 115 -16.96 -8.54 -0.66
CA PRO A 115 -16.64 -8.64 -2.08
C PRO A 115 -16.81 -10.07 -2.60
N PRO A 116 -17.04 -10.24 -3.91
CA PRO A 116 -17.02 -11.55 -4.55
C PRO A 116 -15.72 -12.32 -4.29
N GLU A 117 -15.80 -13.65 -4.36
CA GLU A 117 -14.64 -14.53 -4.24
C GLU A 117 -13.55 -14.17 -5.26
N GLY A 118 -12.29 -14.15 -4.82
CA GLY A 118 -11.13 -13.83 -5.65
C GLY A 118 -10.80 -12.34 -5.80
N ILE A 119 -11.57 -11.44 -5.18
CA ILE A 119 -11.22 -10.01 -5.10
C ILE A 119 -10.15 -9.75 -4.05
N LEU A 120 -10.29 -10.34 -2.85
CA LEU A 120 -9.34 -10.15 -1.76
C LEU A 120 -8.05 -10.96 -1.98
N PRO A 121 -6.89 -10.42 -1.59
CA PRO A 121 -5.64 -11.19 -1.55
C PRO A 121 -5.73 -12.31 -0.51
N PRO A 122 -4.92 -13.38 -0.65
CA PRO A 122 -4.92 -14.47 0.31
C PRO A 122 -4.47 -14.01 1.71
N PRO A 123 -4.97 -14.61 2.79
CA PRO A 123 -4.47 -14.38 4.14
C PRO A 123 -2.99 -14.72 4.27
N LEU A 124 -2.34 -14.10 5.25
CA LEU A 124 -0.94 -14.42 5.55
C LEU A 124 -0.83 -15.89 5.94
N THR A 125 0.27 -16.51 5.54
CA THR A 125 0.71 -17.82 6.06
C THR A 125 1.30 -17.67 7.46
N GLU A 126 1.44 -18.77 8.19
CA GLU A 126 2.06 -18.71 9.52
C GLU A 126 3.54 -18.32 9.46
N GLU A 127 4.22 -18.64 8.35
CA GLU A 127 5.59 -18.21 8.11
C GLU A 127 5.69 -16.68 7.95
N GLU A 128 4.88 -16.09 7.07
CA GLU A 128 4.82 -14.64 6.86
C GLU A 128 4.43 -13.92 8.16
N ARG A 129 3.41 -14.40 8.88
CA ARG A 129 3.03 -13.82 10.18
C ARG A 129 4.19 -13.82 11.17
N ARG A 130 5.00 -14.88 11.21
CA ARG A 130 6.16 -14.97 12.09
C ARG A 130 7.27 -14.00 11.66
N GLU A 131 7.47 -13.79 10.37
CA GLU A 131 8.44 -12.82 9.85
C GLU A 131 8.04 -11.38 10.13
N GLU A 132 6.77 -11.03 9.88
CA GLU A 132 6.22 -9.72 10.20
C GLU A 132 6.31 -9.44 11.71
N ARG A 133 5.95 -10.41 12.57
CA ARG A 133 6.11 -10.27 14.02
C ARG A 133 7.55 -10.00 14.45
N LYS A 134 8.54 -10.63 13.80
CA LYS A 134 9.95 -10.34 14.08
C LYS A 134 10.31 -8.91 13.67
N LEU A 135 9.80 -8.43 12.54
CA LEU A 135 10.04 -7.07 12.08
C LEU A 135 9.38 -6.03 13.00
N ILE A 136 8.15 -6.30 13.46
CA ILE A 136 7.43 -5.49 14.44
C ILE A 136 8.22 -5.41 15.75
N GLU A 137 8.67 -6.54 16.30
CA GLU A 137 9.44 -6.55 17.54
C GLU A 137 10.78 -5.80 17.38
N LYS A 138 11.46 -5.96 16.24
CA LYS A 138 12.71 -5.22 15.94
C LYS A 138 12.49 -3.70 15.87
N ASN A 139 11.30 -3.25 15.49
CA ASN A 139 10.95 -1.83 15.31
C ASN A 139 10.04 -1.28 16.41
N LYS A 140 9.82 -2.05 17.49
CA LYS A 140 8.83 -1.78 18.54
C LYS A 140 8.91 -0.38 19.13
N ASP A 141 10.11 0.11 19.43
CA ASP A 141 10.29 1.44 20.01
C ASP A 141 9.88 2.56 19.04
N LYS A 142 10.19 2.40 17.74
CA LYS A 142 9.79 3.36 16.70
C LYS A 142 8.27 3.37 16.54
N ILE A 143 7.65 2.20 16.54
CA ILE A 143 6.20 2.03 16.44
C ILE A 143 5.50 2.65 17.65
N ASN A 144 5.99 2.38 18.87
CA ASN A 144 5.42 2.93 20.10
C ASN A 144 5.52 4.45 20.13
N LYS A 145 6.69 5.00 19.78
CA LYS A 145 6.87 6.45 19.66
C LYS A 145 5.90 7.06 18.65
N PHE A 146 5.77 6.46 17.47
CA PHE A 146 4.84 6.93 16.45
C PHE A 146 3.38 6.92 16.94
N ARG A 147 2.97 5.86 17.66
CA ARG A 147 1.65 5.77 18.30
C ARG A 147 1.43 6.85 19.37
N GLU A 148 2.44 7.15 20.18
CA GLU A 148 2.39 8.23 21.18
C GLU A 148 2.31 9.60 20.53
N ASP A 149 3.10 9.85 19.49
CA ASP A 149 3.08 11.10 18.72
C ASP A 149 1.67 11.35 18.15
N ILE A 150 1.04 10.34 17.52
CA ILE A 150 -0.37 10.45 17.06
C ILE A 150 -1.31 10.76 18.22
N LYS A 151 -1.22 10.04 19.35
CA LYS A 151 -2.09 10.29 20.52
C LYS A 151 -1.94 11.70 21.07
N ASN A 152 -0.74 12.26 20.98
CA ASN A 152 -0.42 13.62 21.40
C ASN A 152 -0.74 14.67 20.32
N GLY A 153 -1.31 14.28 19.18
CA GLY A 153 -1.61 15.18 18.06
C GLY A 153 -0.40 15.67 17.28
N ILE A 154 0.77 15.04 17.49
CA ILE A 154 2.00 15.33 16.74
C ILE A 154 1.90 14.59 15.40
N HIS A 155 1.47 15.33 14.38
CA HIS A 155 1.42 14.82 13.02
C HIS A 155 2.69 15.22 12.27
N GLN A 156 3.53 14.25 11.94
CA GLN A 156 4.62 14.49 11.00
C GLN A 156 4.05 14.80 9.61
N GLU A 157 4.59 15.83 8.97
CA GLU A 157 4.32 16.11 7.57
C GLU A 157 4.79 14.91 6.74
N ARG A 158 3.83 14.19 6.15
CA ARG A 158 4.13 13.12 5.19
C ARG A 158 4.15 13.76 3.82
N LEU A 159 5.35 13.95 3.28
CA LEU A 159 5.52 14.34 1.88
C LEU A 159 4.98 13.22 0.99
N VAL A 160 4.32 13.61 -0.11
CA VAL A 160 3.84 12.66 -1.11
C VAL A 160 4.79 12.67 -2.29
N PHE A 161 5.21 11.48 -2.71
CA PHE A 161 6.04 11.28 -3.88
C PHE A 161 5.13 10.86 -5.03
N ILE A 162 5.22 11.58 -6.15
CA ILE A 162 4.53 11.25 -7.39
C ILE A 162 5.61 10.76 -8.35
N GLU A 163 5.59 9.47 -8.64
CA GLU A 163 6.57 8.77 -9.47
C GLU A 163 6.14 8.74 -10.96
N SER A 164 4.84 8.90 -11.24
CA SER A 164 4.28 8.95 -12.59
C SER A 164 3.10 9.91 -12.64
N ASP A 165 3.01 10.79 -13.65
CA ASP A 165 1.85 11.67 -13.88
C ASP A 165 1.22 11.46 -15.28
N ASN A 166 1.33 10.24 -15.82
CA ASN A 166 0.82 9.92 -17.16
C ASN A 166 -0.71 9.83 -17.17
N LYS A 167 -1.44 10.57 -17.99
CA LYS A 167 -2.93 10.57 -17.89
C LYS A 167 -3.55 9.21 -18.25
N LEU A 168 -4.53 8.75 -17.47
CA LEU A 168 -5.45 7.66 -17.88
C LEU A 168 -6.48 8.23 -18.88
N GLU A 169 -6.12 8.39 -20.16
CA GLU A 169 -7.06 8.81 -21.23
C GLU A 169 -8.10 7.76 -21.67
#